data_AF-A0A812KRE3-F1
#
_entry.id   AF-A0A812KRE3-F1
#
_cell.length_a   1.000
_cell.length_b   1.000
_cell.length_c   1.000
_cell.angle_alpha   90.00
_cell.angle_beta   90.00
_cell.angle_gamma   90.00
#
_symmetry.space_group_name_H-M   'P 1'
#
loop_
_entity.id
_entity.type
_entity.pdbx_description
1 polymer ?
#
loop_
_entity_poly.entity_id
_entity_poly.type
_entity_poly.pdbx_seq_one_letter_code
_entity_poly.pdbx_strand_id
1 'polypeptide(L)'
;MDKLHGASNFVNFAAYSWNIFRYIGDYLHLGGILTLLVTIVKNKSVAGISRTTQILYCIVFCTRYLDLFDHTQSFYLVFFKLTYIVTSIIVLVCFYQFDSTYARRHDTCNMTIILVPCTVAALLLTSDYSLLEVLWTFSEFIEGFAMVPQYIFCYRERVNKDVGTSLYVVMLGGYRVFYALNWIYKKINMPRYSDIQSWIGGLVEIMFFLDFLNYRFTGNSILRSFVLKVDTKINEISDQVESKVLGSTSRSERADTEGGEMRRRRKQDEDRPMEDV
;
A
#
# COMPACT_ATOMS: atom_id res chain seq x y z
N MET A 1 -20.87 4.93 -48.78
CA MET A 1 -19.71 5.68 -48.25
C MET A 1 -19.61 5.60 -46.72
N ASP A 2 -20.66 5.19 -45.99
CA ASP A 2 -20.66 5.12 -44.52
C ASP A 2 -19.78 4.03 -43.90
N LYS A 3 -19.56 2.90 -44.60
CA LYS A 3 -18.66 1.83 -44.11
C LYS A 3 -17.20 2.25 -44.05
N LEU A 4 -16.77 3.16 -44.94
CA LEU A 4 -15.39 3.68 -44.95
C LEU A 4 -15.14 4.65 -43.79
N HIS A 5 -16.12 5.50 -43.46
CA HIS A 5 -16.05 6.39 -42.30
C HIS A 5 -16.10 5.61 -40.97
N GLY A 6 -16.86 4.52 -40.89
CA GLY A 6 -16.85 3.64 -39.71
C GLY A 6 -15.49 2.97 -39.49
N ALA A 7 -14.86 2.48 -40.55
CA ALA A 7 -13.54 1.85 -40.48
C ALA A 7 -12.43 2.85 -40.12
N SER A 8 -12.42 4.04 -40.70
CA SER A 8 -11.43 5.08 -40.35
C SER A 8 -11.61 5.59 -38.91
N ASN A 9 -12.85 5.76 -38.45
CA ASN A 9 -13.14 6.11 -37.06
C ASN A 9 -12.70 5.02 -36.07
N PHE A 10 -12.89 3.75 -36.41
CA PHE A 10 -12.43 2.62 -35.59
C PHE A 10 -10.90 2.53 -35.55
N VAL A 11 -10.22 2.67 -36.70
CA VAL A 11 -8.76 2.67 -36.78
C VAL A 11 -8.17 3.84 -35.99
N ASN A 12 -8.75 5.04 -36.12
CA ASN A 12 -8.32 6.21 -35.34
C ASN A 12 -8.57 6.00 -33.85
N PHE A 13 -9.72 5.47 -33.45
CA PHE A 13 -10.02 5.16 -32.05
C PHE A 13 -9.04 4.13 -31.46
N ALA A 14 -8.74 3.06 -32.20
CA ALA A 14 -7.75 2.07 -31.80
C ALA A 14 -6.35 2.68 -31.69
N ALA A 15 -5.93 3.48 -32.68
CA ALA A 15 -4.63 4.16 -32.67
C ALA A 15 -4.48 5.13 -31.50
N TYR A 16 -5.52 5.88 -31.16
CA TYR A 16 -5.49 6.77 -30.00
C TYR A 16 -5.51 6.00 -28.67
N SER A 17 -6.20 4.85 -28.62
CA SER A 17 -6.25 4.01 -27.41
C SER A 17 -4.91 3.32 -27.13
N TRP A 18 -4.18 2.99 -28.20
CA TRP A 18 -2.89 2.31 -28.23
C TRP A 18 -1.78 3.27 -28.70
N ASN A 19 -1.47 4.26 -27.88
CA ASN A 19 -0.44 5.26 -28.17
C ASN A 19 0.91 4.92 -27.50
N ILE A 20 1.96 5.61 -27.93
CA ILE A 20 3.33 5.40 -27.47
C ILE A 20 3.50 5.54 -25.94
N PHE A 21 2.78 6.49 -25.32
CA PHE A 21 2.88 6.72 -23.88
C PHE A 21 2.39 5.50 -23.09
N ARG A 22 1.31 4.88 -23.54
CA ARG A 22 0.81 3.63 -22.96
C ARG A 22 1.87 2.53 -23.03
N TYR A 23 2.44 2.29 -24.21
CA TYR A 23 3.45 1.24 -24.37
C TYR A 23 4.68 1.48 -23.49
N ILE A 24 5.19 2.71 -23.44
CA ILE A 24 6.32 3.05 -22.55
C ILE A 24 5.93 2.80 -21.09
N GLY A 25 4.72 3.20 -20.68
CA GLY A 25 4.20 2.89 -19.34
C GLY A 25 4.18 1.39 -19.06
N ASP A 26 3.57 0.58 -19.93
CA ASP A 26 3.46 -0.87 -19.78
C ASP A 26 4.84 -1.53 -19.61
N TYR A 27 5.80 -1.20 -20.48
CA TYR A 27 7.15 -1.74 -20.40
C TYR A 27 7.96 -1.23 -19.21
N LEU A 28 7.71 0.00 -18.76
CA LEU A 28 8.36 0.54 -17.57
C LEU A 28 7.84 -0.13 -16.29
N HIS A 29 6.54 -0.38 -16.21
CA HIS A 29 5.93 -1.15 -15.12
C HIS A 29 6.48 -2.59 -15.10
N LEU A 30 6.47 -3.27 -16.26
CA LEU A 30 7.08 -4.59 -16.39
C LEU A 30 8.56 -4.59 -15.99
N GLY A 31 9.33 -3.61 -16.46
CA GLY A 31 10.73 -3.44 -16.12
C GLY A 31 10.94 -3.26 -14.61
N GLY A 32 10.07 -2.52 -13.93
CA GLY A 32 10.11 -2.34 -12.48
C GLY A 32 9.90 -3.64 -11.72
N ILE A 33 8.89 -4.43 -12.11
CA ILE A 33 8.59 -5.73 -11.50
C ILE A 33 9.71 -6.74 -11.75
N LEU A 34 10.25 -6.80 -12.97
CA LEU A 34 11.39 -7.67 -13.28
C LEU A 34 12.64 -7.26 -12.50
N THR A 35 12.90 -5.95 -12.38
CA THR A 35 14.02 -5.43 -11.59
C THR A 35 13.88 -5.84 -10.12
N LEU A 36 12.67 -5.75 -9.55
CA LEU A 36 12.39 -6.20 -8.19
C LEU A 36 12.71 -7.69 -8.03
N LEU A 37 12.20 -8.54 -8.93
CA LEU A 37 12.41 -9.98 -8.86
C LEU A 37 13.89 -10.35 -9.00
N VAL A 38 14.58 -9.76 -9.97
CA VAL A 38 16.03 -9.94 -10.16
C VAL A 38 16.81 -9.51 -8.93
N THR A 39 16.41 -8.39 -8.31
CA THR A 39 17.05 -7.88 -7.07
C THR A 39 16.91 -8.89 -5.94
N ILE A 40 15.70 -9.40 -5.69
CA ILE A 40 15.43 -10.39 -4.63
C ILE A 40 16.23 -11.68 -4.89
N VAL A 41 16.20 -12.21 -6.11
CA VAL A 41 16.86 -13.47 -6.46
C VAL A 41 18.38 -13.35 -6.39
N LYS A 42 18.95 -12.26 -6.92
CA LYS A 42 20.39 -12.01 -6.92
C LYS A 42 20.92 -11.82 -5.50
N ASN A 43 20.20 -11.06 -4.68
CA ASN A 43 20.62 -10.75 -3.31
C ASN A 43 20.24 -11.86 -2.31
N LYS A 44 19.35 -12.79 -2.70
CA LYS A 44 18.73 -13.80 -1.83
C LYS A 44 18.17 -13.18 -0.55
N SER A 45 17.54 -12.03 -0.69
CA SER A 45 17.14 -11.16 0.41
C SER A 45 15.95 -10.28 0.00
N VAL A 46 15.08 -9.99 0.96
CA VAL A 46 13.98 -9.02 0.83
C VAL A 46 14.22 -7.76 1.67
N ALA A 47 15.46 -7.54 2.12
CA ALA A 47 15.85 -6.32 2.82
C ALA A 47 15.63 -5.08 1.94
N GLY A 48 15.06 -4.02 2.50
CA GLY A 48 14.76 -2.78 1.75
C GLY A 48 13.40 -2.77 1.03
N ILE A 49 12.66 -3.88 1.04
CA ILE A 49 11.39 -4.03 0.31
C ILE A 49 10.23 -4.15 1.31
N SER A 50 9.18 -3.34 1.13
CA SER A 50 7.95 -3.40 1.91
C SER A 50 7.10 -4.58 1.47
N ARG A 51 6.79 -5.48 2.40
CA ARG A 51 5.87 -6.59 2.15
C ARG A 51 4.45 -6.08 1.95
N THR A 52 4.07 -5.03 2.68
CA THR A 52 2.74 -4.42 2.61
C THR A 52 2.46 -3.89 1.20
N THR A 53 3.42 -3.23 0.55
CA THR A 53 3.29 -2.83 -0.87
C THR A 53 3.07 -4.03 -1.79
N GLN A 54 3.78 -5.14 -1.60
CA GLN A 54 3.62 -6.32 -2.45
C GLN A 54 2.25 -7.00 -2.26
N ILE A 55 1.72 -7.01 -1.03
CA ILE A 55 0.36 -7.50 -0.75
C ILE A 55 -0.67 -6.61 -1.45
N LEU A 56 -0.53 -5.27 -1.35
CA LEU A 56 -1.42 -4.33 -2.02
C LEU A 56 -1.43 -4.52 -3.54
N TYR A 57 -0.25 -4.63 -4.17
CA TYR A 57 -0.17 -4.91 -5.62
C TYR A 57 -0.78 -6.26 -6.00
N CYS A 58 -0.57 -7.31 -5.20
CA CYS A 58 -1.22 -8.60 -5.44
C CYS A 58 -2.75 -8.46 -5.41
N ILE A 59 -3.30 -7.73 -4.44
CA ILE A 59 -4.75 -7.44 -4.37
C ILE A 59 -5.20 -6.66 -5.61
N VAL A 60 -4.47 -5.62 -6.01
CA VAL A 60 -4.76 -4.82 -7.21
C VAL A 60 -4.83 -5.72 -8.45
N PHE A 61 -3.81 -6.53 -8.72
CA PHE A 61 -3.77 -7.35 -9.94
C PHE A 61 -4.84 -8.45 -9.92
N CYS A 62 -5.08 -9.09 -8.77
CA CYS A 62 -6.11 -10.11 -8.66
C CYS A 62 -7.53 -9.55 -8.82
N THR A 63 -7.79 -8.33 -8.36
CA THR A 63 -9.12 -7.70 -8.45
C THR A 63 -9.34 -7.02 -9.80
N ARG A 64 -8.30 -6.42 -10.40
CA ARG A 64 -8.39 -5.72 -11.68
C ARG A 64 -8.56 -6.64 -12.88
N TYR A 65 -7.91 -7.81 -12.85
CA TYR A 65 -7.77 -8.67 -14.02
C TYR A 65 -8.70 -9.89 -13.97
N LEU A 66 -9.86 -9.77 -13.31
CA LEU A 66 -10.87 -10.83 -13.26
C LEU A 66 -11.49 -11.12 -14.64
N ASP A 67 -11.36 -10.19 -15.58
CA ASP A 67 -11.74 -10.30 -16.98
C ASP A 67 -10.71 -11.09 -17.84
N LEU A 68 -9.73 -11.78 -17.23
CA LEU A 68 -8.63 -12.44 -17.93
C LEU A 68 -9.07 -13.44 -19.02
N PHE A 69 -10.20 -14.11 -18.82
CA PHE A 69 -10.72 -15.13 -19.74
C PHE A 69 -11.71 -14.59 -20.77
N ASP A 70 -11.89 -13.27 -20.85
CA ASP A 70 -12.69 -12.66 -21.92
C ASP A 70 -12.01 -12.90 -23.29
N HIS A 71 -12.71 -13.62 -24.17
CA HIS A 71 -12.23 -14.01 -25.50
C HIS A 71 -11.95 -12.83 -26.44
N THR A 72 -12.37 -11.62 -26.08
CA THR A 72 -12.12 -10.40 -26.87
C THR A 72 -10.75 -9.76 -26.61
N GLN A 73 -10.02 -10.22 -25.58
CA GLN A 73 -8.74 -9.64 -25.17
C GLN A 73 -7.61 -10.01 -26.13
N SER A 74 -6.73 -9.05 -26.44
CA SER A 74 -5.55 -9.31 -27.24
C SER A 74 -4.50 -10.11 -26.47
N PHE A 75 -3.68 -10.90 -27.18
CA PHE A 75 -2.56 -11.63 -26.58
C PHE A 75 -1.64 -10.74 -25.73
N TYR A 76 -1.42 -9.50 -26.18
CA TYR A 76 -0.67 -8.49 -25.44
C TYR A 76 -1.25 -8.27 -24.02
N LEU A 77 -2.56 -8.01 -23.91
CA LEU A 77 -3.19 -7.76 -22.62
C LEU A 77 -3.15 -9.00 -21.73
N VAL A 78 -3.47 -10.17 -22.28
CA VAL A 78 -3.44 -11.43 -21.54
C VAL A 78 -2.04 -11.71 -20.97
N PHE A 79 -0.99 -11.49 -21.77
CA PHE A 79 0.40 -11.64 -21.34
C PHE A 79 0.75 -10.74 -20.14
N PHE A 80 0.43 -9.45 -20.21
CA PHE A 80 0.71 -8.50 -19.12
C PHE A 80 -0.07 -8.84 -17.86
N LYS A 81 -1.39 -9.10 -17.98
CA LYS A 81 -2.25 -9.49 -16.84
C LYS A 81 -1.71 -10.72 -16.12
N LEU A 82 -1.39 -11.79 -16.88
CA LEU A 82 -0.85 -13.02 -16.31
C LEU A 82 0.51 -12.78 -15.65
N THR A 83 1.38 -12.00 -16.29
CA THR A 83 2.71 -11.70 -15.75
C THR A 83 2.61 -10.95 -14.43
N TYR A 84 1.75 -9.93 -14.31
CA TYR A 84 1.58 -9.19 -13.06
C TYR A 84 0.99 -10.04 -11.92
N ILE A 85 0.00 -10.89 -12.22
CA ILE A 85 -0.54 -11.82 -11.21
C ILE A 85 0.55 -12.80 -10.76
N VAL A 86 1.19 -13.50 -11.70
CA VAL A 86 2.17 -14.55 -11.37
C VAL A 86 3.38 -13.96 -10.63
N THR A 87 3.94 -12.85 -11.11
CA THR A 87 5.11 -12.22 -10.48
C THR A 87 4.81 -11.66 -9.10
N SER A 88 3.63 -11.06 -8.87
CA SER A 88 3.25 -10.59 -7.52
C SER A 88 3.14 -11.74 -6.52
N ILE A 89 2.58 -12.88 -6.92
CA ILE A 89 2.55 -14.10 -6.10
C ILE A 89 3.97 -14.61 -5.83
N ILE A 90 4.83 -14.67 -6.85
CA ILE A 90 6.24 -15.09 -6.68
C ILE A 90 6.96 -14.21 -5.66
N VAL A 91 6.80 -12.89 -5.74
CA VAL A 91 7.43 -11.96 -4.78
C VAL A 91 6.93 -12.24 -3.35
N LEU A 92 5.64 -12.49 -3.15
CA LEU A 92 5.11 -12.87 -1.83
C LEU A 92 5.66 -14.21 -1.33
N VAL A 93 5.87 -15.19 -2.21
CA VAL A 93 6.56 -16.44 -1.87
C VAL A 93 8.01 -16.17 -1.48
N CYS A 94 8.71 -15.26 -2.16
CA CYS A 94 10.06 -14.87 -1.77
C CYS A 94 10.10 -14.23 -0.37
N PHE A 95 9.08 -13.47 0.04
CA PHE A 95 8.98 -12.97 1.42
C PHE A 95 8.87 -14.09 2.45
N TYR A 96 8.19 -15.19 2.13
CA TYR A 96 8.16 -16.36 3.00
C TYR A 96 9.52 -17.07 3.04
N GLN A 97 10.19 -17.20 1.89
CA GLN A 97 11.48 -17.88 1.78
C GLN A 97 12.64 -17.12 2.43
N PHE A 98 12.66 -15.79 2.32
CA PHE A 98 13.75 -14.94 2.82
C PHE A 98 13.34 -14.10 4.03
N ASP A 99 12.37 -14.57 4.82
CA ASP A 99 11.76 -13.84 5.93
C ASP A 99 12.78 -13.35 6.98
N SER A 100 13.89 -14.09 7.17
CA SER A 100 14.98 -13.70 8.07
C SER A 100 15.66 -12.37 7.72
N THR A 101 15.60 -11.96 6.46
CA THR A 101 16.17 -10.70 5.97
C THR A 101 15.18 -9.53 6.01
N TYR A 102 13.91 -9.81 6.34
CA TYR A 102 12.84 -8.83 6.29
C TYR A 102 12.85 -7.91 7.52
N ALA A 103 13.15 -6.62 7.30
CA ALA A 103 13.18 -5.62 8.36
C ALA A 103 11.77 -5.12 8.72
N ARG A 104 10.98 -5.96 9.38
CA ARG A 104 9.58 -5.71 9.81
C ARG A 104 9.38 -4.35 10.49
N ARG A 105 10.36 -3.87 11.27
CA ARG A 105 10.29 -2.60 12.02
C ARG A 105 10.21 -1.37 11.12
N HIS A 106 10.63 -1.48 9.86
CA HIS A 106 10.57 -0.39 8.89
C HIS A 106 9.27 -0.37 8.08
N ASP A 107 8.52 -1.48 8.03
CA ASP A 107 7.26 -1.60 7.30
C ASP A 107 6.04 -1.46 8.23
N THR A 108 5.77 -0.24 8.69
CA THR A 108 4.72 0.04 9.70
C THR A 108 3.44 0.61 9.12
N CYS A 109 3.30 0.69 7.80
CA CYS A 109 2.09 1.19 7.19
C CYS A 109 0.94 0.21 7.45
N ASN A 110 -0.10 0.64 8.15
CA ASN A 110 -1.27 -0.21 8.39
C ASN A 110 -2.12 -0.27 7.11
N MET A 111 -2.17 -1.46 6.51
CA MET A 111 -2.92 -1.74 5.29
C MET A 111 -4.42 -1.36 5.41
N THR A 112 -5.01 -1.44 6.60
CA THR A 112 -6.42 -1.09 6.85
C THR A 112 -6.71 0.38 6.56
N ILE A 113 -5.75 1.27 6.84
CA ILE A 113 -5.86 2.71 6.57
C ILE A 113 -5.95 3.00 5.07
N ILE A 114 -5.45 2.09 4.23
CA ILE A 114 -5.55 2.18 2.77
C ILE A 114 -6.83 1.47 2.29
N LEU A 115 -7.02 0.21 2.71
CA LEU A 115 -8.11 -0.62 2.19
C LEU A 115 -9.49 -0.05 2.51
N VAL A 116 -9.74 0.39 3.75
CA VAL A 116 -11.08 0.84 4.14
C VAL A 116 -11.52 2.08 3.35
N PRO A 117 -10.73 3.18 3.26
CA PRO A 117 -11.10 4.33 2.43
C PRO A 117 -11.22 3.97 0.94
N CYS A 118 -10.35 3.11 0.41
CA CYS A 118 -10.42 2.69 -0.99
C CYS A 118 -11.69 1.88 -1.28
N THR A 119 -12.09 0.96 -0.39
CA THR A 119 -13.36 0.22 -0.52
C THR A 119 -14.56 1.16 -0.49
N VAL A 120 -14.59 2.12 0.45
CA VAL A 120 -15.66 3.11 0.52
C VAL A 120 -15.70 3.96 -0.74
N ALA A 121 -14.56 4.48 -1.20
CA ALA A 121 -14.48 5.27 -2.43
C ALA A 121 -14.94 4.46 -3.66
N ALA A 122 -14.57 3.18 -3.75
CA ALA A 122 -15.00 2.31 -4.84
C ALA A 122 -16.51 2.13 -4.89
N LEU A 123 -17.16 1.91 -3.76
CA LEU A 123 -18.62 1.75 -3.70
C LEU A 123 -19.39 3.04 -4.03
N LEU A 124 -18.78 4.20 -3.78
CA LEU A 124 -19.39 5.51 -4.04
C LEU A 124 -19.15 6.03 -5.45
N LEU A 125 -18.02 5.67 -6.08
CA LEU A 125 -17.55 6.25 -7.34
C LEU A 125 -17.50 5.24 -8.50
N THR A 126 -18.00 4.02 -8.28
CA THR A 126 -18.13 3.03 -9.36
C THR A 126 -19.15 3.49 -10.42
N SER A 127 -18.89 3.16 -11.68
CA SER A 127 -19.78 3.52 -12.79
C SER A 127 -21.02 2.62 -12.85
N ASP A 128 -20.89 1.38 -12.39
CA ASP A 128 -21.92 0.36 -12.38
C ASP A 128 -21.70 -0.57 -11.16
N TYR A 129 -22.79 -1.05 -10.57
CA TYR A 129 -22.75 -1.88 -9.36
C TYR A 129 -22.55 -3.38 -9.65
N SER A 130 -22.13 -3.73 -10.87
CA SER A 130 -21.65 -5.08 -11.14
C SER A 130 -20.36 -5.36 -10.37
N LEU A 131 -20.20 -6.61 -9.91
CA LEU A 131 -19.04 -7.01 -9.10
C LEU A 131 -17.71 -6.69 -9.80
N LEU A 132 -17.64 -6.87 -11.12
CA LEU A 132 -16.44 -6.63 -11.90
C LEU A 132 -16.06 -5.15 -11.94
N GLU A 133 -17.03 -4.25 -12.17
CA GLU A 133 -16.78 -2.80 -12.21
C GLU A 133 -16.44 -2.25 -10.82
N VAL A 134 -17.08 -2.76 -9.76
CA VAL A 134 -16.76 -2.39 -8.37
C VAL A 134 -15.33 -2.80 -8.01
N LEU A 135 -14.93 -4.04 -8.33
CA LEU A 135 -13.58 -4.54 -8.06
C LEU A 135 -12.52 -3.86 -8.93
N TRP A 136 -12.85 -3.51 -10.18
CA TRP A 136 -12.01 -2.71 -11.04
C TRP A 136 -11.79 -1.31 -10.44
N THR A 137 -12.87 -0.62 -10.04
CA THR A 137 -12.79 0.71 -9.40
C THR A 137 -12.00 0.66 -8.09
N PHE A 138 -12.20 -0.38 -7.29
CA PHE A 138 -11.45 -0.64 -6.05
C PHE A 138 -9.96 -0.81 -6.32
N SER A 139 -9.59 -1.55 -7.36
CA SER A 139 -8.19 -1.74 -7.74
C SER A 139 -7.51 -0.44 -8.15
N GLU A 140 -8.20 0.46 -8.88
CA GLU A 140 -7.67 1.79 -9.24
C GLU A 140 -7.34 2.65 -8.03
N PHE A 141 -8.23 2.67 -7.04
CA PHE A 141 -7.98 3.45 -5.82
C PHE A 141 -6.87 2.86 -4.97
N ILE A 142 -6.82 1.53 -4.76
CA ILE A 142 -5.72 0.92 -3.99
C ILE A 142 -4.37 1.18 -4.65
N GLU A 143 -4.28 1.03 -5.98
CA GLU A 143 -3.02 1.20 -6.69
C GLU A 143 -2.45 2.61 -6.47
N GLY A 144 -3.33 3.61 -6.39
CA GLY A 144 -3.01 4.99 -5.99
C GLY A 144 -2.15 5.10 -4.72
N PHE A 145 -2.35 4.18 -3.76
CA PHE A 145 -1.66 4.14 -2.48
C PHE A 145 -0.67 2.96 -2.35
N ALA A 146 -0.59 2.06 -3.33
CA ALA A 146 0.13 0.78 -3.19
C ALA A 146 1.62 0.97 -2.90
N MET A 147 2.25 2.02 -3.42
CA MET A 147 3.66 2.35 -3.17
C MET A 147 3.92 3.10 -1.85
N VAL A 148 2.89 3.62 -1.18
CA VAL A 148 3.04 4.39 0.06
C VAL A 148 3.81 3.61 1.15
N PRO A 149 3.51 2.33 1.44
CA PRO A 149 4.30 1.55 2.40
C PRO A 149 5.78 1.44 2.02
N GLN A 150 6.10 1.24 0.73
CA GLN A 150 7.48 1.22 0.24
C GLN A 150 8.19 2.57 0.42
N TYR A 151 7.52 3.69 0.17
CA TYR A 151 8.08 5.02 0.42
C TYR A 151 8.37 5.22 1.92
N ILE A 152 7.44 4.84 2.79
CA ILE A 152 7.60 4.88 4.25
C ILE A 152 8.80 4.03 4.68
N PHE A 153 8.93 2.83 4.12
CA PHE A 153 10.07 1.95 4.36
C PHE A 153 11.38 2.66 4.03
N CYS A 154 11.48 3.28 2.85
CA CYS A 154 12.67 4.01 2.42
C CYS A 154 12.97 5.28 3.25
N TYR A 155 11.98 5.88 3.92
CA TYR A 155 12.22 6.99 4.85
C TYR A 155 12.93 6.53 6.12
N ARG A 156 12.66 5.29 6.54
CA ARG A 156 13.17 4.67 7.78
C ARG A 156 14.48 3.93 7.55
N GLU A 157 14.64 3.26 6.41
CA GLU A 157 15.86 2.56 6.00
C GLU A 157 16.81 3.52 5.26
N ARG A 158 17.67 4.20 6.01
CA ARG A 158 18.63 5.18 5.45
C ARG A 158 19.95 4.58 5.00
N VAL A 159 20.33 3.44 5.58
CA VAL A 159 21.69 2.90 5.51
C VAL A 159 21.82 1.87 4.39
N ASN A 160 20.94 0.87 4.35
CA ASN A 160 21.05 -0.22 3.38
C ASN A 160 20.21 0.05 2.13
N LYS A 161 20.73 0.88 1.23
CA LYS A 161 20.08 1.22 -0.05
C LYS A 161 20.62 0.36 -1.18
N ASP A 162 19.87 -0.65 -1.57
CA ASP A 162 20.14 -1.42 -2.78
C ASP A 162 19.75 -0.61 -4.04
N VAL A 163 20.60 -0.66 -5.07
CA VAL A 163 20.41 0.07 -6.33
C VAL A 163 19.24 -0.50 -7.13
N GLY A 164 19.08 -1.83 -7.15
CA GLY A 164 17.97 -2.50 -7.83
C GLY A 164 16.63 -2.13 -7.21
N THR A 165 16.56 -2.06 -5.87
CA THR A 165 15.38 -1.57 -5.15
C THR A 165 15.07 -0.11 -5.50
N SER A 166 16.10 0.74 -5.58
CA SER A 166 15.92 2.14 -5.99
C SER A 166 15.40 2.26 -7.42
N LEU A 167 15.92 1.44 -8.34
CA LEU A 167 15.49 1.41 -9.74
C LEU A 167 14.04 0.90 -9.87
N TYR A 168 13.68 -0.17 -9.14
CA TYR A 168 12.31 -0.65 -9.00
C TYR A 168 11.37 0.51 -8.62
N VAL A 169 11.65 1.22 -7.52
CA VAL A 169 10.78 2.31 -7.04
C VAL A 169 10.61 3.42 -8.08
N VAL A 170 11.68 3.81 -8.77
CA VAL A 170 11.63 4.86 -9.81
C VAL A 170 10.88 4.38 -11.06
N MET A 171 11.04 3.12 -11.47
CA MET A 171 10.29 2.55 -12.59
C MET A 171 8.79 2.49 -12.28
N LEU A 172 8.41 2.12 -11.04
CA LEU A 172 7.00 2.14 -10.63
C LEU A 172 6.44 3.56 -10.58
N GLY A 173 7.16 4.55 -10.07
CA GLY A 173 6.66 5.92 -10.18
C GLY A 173 6.58 6.41 -11.64
N GLY A 174 7.56 6.04 -12.45
CA GLY A 174 7.70 6.48 -13.83
C GLY A 174 6.59 5.96 -14.76
N TYR A 175 6.15 4.70 -14.63
CA TYR A 175 5.10 4.19 -15.53
C TYR A 175 3.83 5.00 -15.40
N ARG A 176 3.51 5.45 -14.17
CA ARG A 176 2.29 6.22 -13.93
C ARG A 176 2.34 7.60 -14.57
N VAL A 177 3.51 8.23 -14.61
CA VAL A 177 3.72 9.49 -15.33
C VAL A 177 3.41 9.30 -16.82
N PHE A 178 3.90 8.22 -17.44
CA PHE A 178 3.57 7.90 -18.84
C PHE A 178 2.09 7.56 -19.05
N TYR A 179 1.45 6.91 -18.08
CA TYR A 179 0.01 6.67 -18.11
C TYR A 179 -0.81 7.97 -18.04
N ALA A 180 -0.38 8.94 -17.23
CA ALA A 180 -0.98 10.27 -17.21
C ALA A 180 -0.84 10.99 -18.57
N LEU A 181 0.34 10.93 -19.20
CA LEU A 181 0.51 11.44 -20.56
C LEU A 181 -0.41 10.73 -21.57
N ASN A 182 -0.58 9.42 -21.44
CA ASN A 182 -1.54 8.65 -22.23
C ASN A 182 -2.99 9.13 -22.02
N TRP A 183 -3.42 9.40 -20.79
CA TRP A 183 -4.78 9.90 -20.52
C TRP A 183 -4.99 11.32 -21.05
N ILE A 184 -3.99 12.21 -20.91
CA ILE A 184 -4.00 13.56 -21.52
C ILE A 184 -4.14 13.43 -23.04
N TYR A 185 -3.34 12.57 -23.66
CA TYR A 185 -3.38 12.32 -25.10
C TYR A 185 -4.75 11.80 -25.54
N LYS A 186 -5.34 10.84 -24.83
CA LYS A 186 -6.70 10.34 -25.11
C LYS A 186 -7.74 11.45 -24.94
N LYS A 187 -7.65 12.27 -23.90
CA LYS A 187 -8.60 13.35 -23.66
C LYS A 187 -8.62 14.40 -24.77
N ILE A 188 -7.46 14.70 -25.37
CA ILE A 188 -7.35 15.64 -26.47
C ILE A 188 -7.86 15.04 -27.79
N ASN A 189 -7.52 13.77 -28.07
CA ASN A 189 -7.80 13.16 -29.37
C ASN A 189 -9.14 12.41 -29.45
N MET A 190 -9.78 12.07 -28.32
CA MET A 190 -11.05 11.35 -28.26
C MET A 190 -12.17 12.23 -27.65
N PRO A 191 -13.16 12.68 -28.45
CA PRO A 191 -14.20 13.63 -28.01
C PRO A 191 -15.07 13.19 -26.83
N ARG A 192 -15.15 11.89 -26.54
CA ARG A 192 -15.99 11.32 -25.47
C ARG A 192 -15.20 10.51 -24.42
N TYR A 193 -13.87 10.64 -24.38
CA TYR A 193 -13.09 9.94 -23.36
C TYR A 193 -13.34 10.55 -21.97
N SER A 194 -13.83 9.69 -21.07
CA SER A 194 -14.07 10.00 -19.66
C SER A 194 -13.77 8.75 -18.84
N ASP A 195 -12.83 8.86 -17.92
CA ASP A 195 -12.31 7.76 -17.11
C ASP A 195 -11.84 8.34 -15.78
N ILE A 196 -12.79 8.90 -15.04
CA ILE A 196 -12.50 9.76 -13.87
C ILE A 196 -11.80 8.98 -12.76
N GLN A 197 -12.10 7.68 -12.64
CA GLN A 197 -11.50 6.77 -11.67
C GLN A 197 -9.99 6.66 -11.89
N SER A 198 -9.56 6.40 -13.13
CA SER A 198 -8.14 6.33 -13.49
C SER A 198 -7.40 7.65 -13.26
N TRP A 199 -8.05 8.79 -13.55
CA TRP A 199 -7.46 10.12 -13.29
C TRP A 199 -7.23 10.37 -11.80
N ILE A 200 -8.21 10.04 -10.95
CA ILE A 200 -8.09 10.24 -9.50
C ILE A 200 -7.00 9.32 -8.93
N GLY A 201 -7.08 8.02 -9.19
CA GLY A 201 -6.09 7.05 -8.69
C GLY A 201 -4.67 7.37 -9.15
N GLY A 202 -4.51 7.67 -10.45
CA GLY A 202 -3.22 8.03 -11.01
C GLY A 202 -2.65 9.35 -10.51
N LEU A 203 -3.49 10.37 -10.26
CA LEU A 203 -3.03 11.62 -9.67
C LEU A 203 -2.52 11.40 -8.24
N VAL A 204 -3.23 10.62 -7.44
CA VAL A 204 -2.81 10.27 -6.07
C VAL A 204 -1.44 9.59 -6.07
N GLU A 205 -1.23 8.60 -6.95
CA GLU A 205 0.06 7.91 -7.05
C GLU A 205 1.18 8.85 -7.49
N ILE A 206 0.94 9.68 -8.51
CA ILE A 206 1.94 10.66 -8.98
C ILE A 206 2.29 11.65 -7.87
N MET A 207 1.31 12.12 -7.09
CA MET A 207 1.57 13.02 -5.96
C MET A 207 2.50 12.39 -4.92
N PHE A 208 2.25 11.14 -4.53
CA PHE A 208 3.15 10.43 -3.60
C PHE A 208 4.52 10.16 -4.21
N PHE A 209 4.58 9.82 -5.50
CA PHE A 209 5.85 9.63 -6.19
C PHE A 209 6.68 10.90 -6.26
N LEU A 210 6.06 12.05 -6.56
CA LEU A 210 6.75 13.35 -6.57
C LEU A 210 7.22 13.74 -5.17
N ASP A 211 6.43 13.50 -4.13
CA ASP A 211 6.87 13.72 -2.73
C ASP A 211 8.06 12.81 -2.36
N PHE A 212 8.06 11.55 -2.82
CA PHE A 212 9.18 10.64 -2.66
C PHE A 212 10.44 11.08 -3.41
N LEU A 213 10.31 11.56 -4.65
CA LEU A 213 11.43 12.13 -5.40
C LEU A 213 11.97 13.38 -4.70
N ASN A 214 11.10 14.26 -4.21
CA ASN A 214 11.52 15.42 -3.44
C ASN A 214 12.33 15.00 -2.21
N TYR A 215 11.89 13.99 -1.46
CA TYR A 215 12.69 13.42 -0.37
C TYR A 215 14.05 12.91 -0.83
N ARG A 216 14.11 12.26 -1.99
CA ARG A 216 15.36 11.70 -2.51
C ARG A 216 16.38 12.80 -2.87
N PHE A 217 15.93 13.94 -3.39
CA PHE A 217 16.81 15.04 -3.82
C PHE A 217 17.08 16.09 -2.73
N THR A 218 16.08 16.46 -1.93
CA THR A 218 16.18 17.56 -0.95
C THR A 218 16.18 17.08 0.50
N GLY A 219 15.80 15.81 0.76
CA GLY A 219 15.62 15.27 2.11
C GLY A 219 14.27 15.61 2.76
N ASN A 220 13.45 16.43 2.10
CA ASN A 220 12.16 16.91 2.60
C ASN A 220 11.00 16.12 1.97
N SER A 221 10.04 15.68 2.81
CA SER A 221 8.80 15.06 2.34
C SER A 221 7.65 15.34 3.30
N ILE A 222 6.50 15.66 2.74
CA ILE A 222 5.26 15.90 3.46
C ILE A 222 4.74 14.58 4.02
N LEU A 223 4.76 13.50 3.22
CA LEU A 223 4.33 12.18 3.66
C LEU A 223 5.17 11.70 4.84
N ARG A 224 6.49 11.83 4.76
CA ARG A 224 7.41 11.51 5.86
C ARG A 224 7.08 12.30 7.12
N SER A 225 6.85 13.61 6.98
CA SER A 225 6.52 14.48 8.11
C SER A 225 5.19 14.10 8.76
N PHE A 226 4.19 13.73 7.95
CA PHE A 226 2.90 13.25 8.43
C PHE A 226 3.05 11.92 9.18
N VAL A 227 3.77 10.96 8.60
CA VAL A 227 4.01 9.64 9.19
C VAL A 227 4.72 9.78 10.54
N LEU A 228 5.77 10.59 10.62
CA LEU A 228 6.48 10.84 11.90
C LEU A 228 5.56 11.45 12.96
N LYS A 229 4.67 12.38 12.59
CA LYS A 229 3.68 12.95 13.52
C LYS A 229 2.70 11.90 14.04
N VAL A 230 2.25 11.00 13.17
CA VAL A 230 1.36 9.89 13.56
C VAL A 230 2.09 8.93 14.49
N ASP A 231 3.34 8.55 14.18
CA ASP A 231 4.15 7.67 15.02
C ASP A 231 4.37 8.27 16.42
N THR A 232 4.73 9.56 16.51
CA THR A 232 4.91 10.24 17.79
C THR A 232 3.63 10.21 18.63
N LYS A 233 2.47 10.51 18.02
CA LYS A 233 1.18 10.44 18.73
C LYS A 233 0.83 9.03 19.19
N ILE A 234 1.12 8.00 18.38
CA ILE A 234 0.88 6.61 18.77
C ILE A 234 1.73 6.24 19.98
N ASN A 235 3.01 6.63 19.98
CA ASN A 235 3.91 6.37 21.11
C ASN A 235 3.44 7.11 22.38
N GLU A 236 3.05 8.38 22.27
CA GLU A 236 2.49 9.14 23.40
C GLU A 236 1.23 8.48 23.99
N ILE A 237 0.33 7.97 23.13
CA ILE A 237 -0.87 7.24 23.57
C ILE A 237 -0.47 5.92 24.25
N SER A 238 0.49 5.19 23.69
CA SER A 238 1.00 3.94 24.27
C SER A 238 1.57 4.18 25.67
N ASP A 239 2.41 5.20 25.85
CA ASP A 239 3.01 5.55 27.13
C ASP A 239 1.95 5.99 28.17
N GLN A 240 0.90 6.70 27.73
CA GLN A 240 -0.23 7.06 28.58
C GLN A 240 -1.07 5.86 29.01
N VAL A 241 -1.23 4.86 28.13
CA VAL A 241 -1.94 3.62 28.45
C VAL A 241 -1.10 2.78 29.40
N GLU A 242 0.20 2.63 29.14
CA GLU A 242 1.11 1.86 29.99
C GLU A 242 1.21 2.46 31.40
N SER A 243 1.35 3.78 31.51
CA SER A 243 1.36 4.47 32.81
C SER A 243 0.03 4.35 33.57
N LYS A 244 -1.12 4.37 32.89
CA LYS A 244 -2.42 4.11 33.53
C LYS A 244 -2.56 2.66 34.00
N VAL A 245 -2.11 1.70 33.19
CA VAL A 245 -2.19 0.28 33.55
C VAL A 245 -1.25 -0.02 34.72
N LEU A 246 0.04 0.33 34.62
CA LEU A 246 1.01 0.12 35.69
C LEU A 246 0.66 0.93 36.96
N GLY A 247 0.14 2.14 36.80
CA GLY A 247 -0.37 2.95 37.90
C GLY A 247 -1.59 2.31 38.57
N SER A 248 -2.47 1.64 37.83
CA SER A 248 -3.61 0.90 38.38
C SER A 248 -3.18 -0.39 39.08
N THR A 249 -2.23 -1.14 38.52
CA THR A 249 -1.72 -2.39 39.10
C THR A 249 -0.99 -2.12 40.41
N SER A 250 -0.10 -1.12 40.45
CA SER A 250 0.61 -0.75 41.68
C SER A 250 -0.32 -0.23 42.79
N ARG A 251 -1.42 0.44 42.41
CA ARG A 251 -2.44 0.89 43.36
C ARG A 251 -3.29 -0.27 43.89
N SER A 252 -3.56 -1.27 43.06
CA SER A 252 -4.21 -2.53 43.47
C SER A 252 -3.33 -3.34 44.43
N GLU A 253 -2.04 -3.51 44.11
CA GLU A 253 -1.10 -4.25 44.96
C GLU A 253 -0.92 -3.58 46.33
N ARG A 254 -0.85 -2.25 46.39
CA ARG A 254 -0.82 -1.52 47.66
C ARG A 254 -2.11 -1.71 48.47
N ALA A 255 -3.28 -1.64 47.82
CA ALA A 255 -4.56 -1.83 48.50
C ALA A 255 -4.73 -3.26 49.05
N ASP A 256 -4.26 -4.28 48.33
CA ASP A 256 -4.29 -5.67 48.80
C ASP A 256 -3.31 -5.90 49.96
N THR A 257 -2.14 -5.25 49.94
CA THR A 257 -1.15 -5.36 51.02
C THR A 257 -1.64 -4.67 52.29
N GLU A 258 -2.15 -3.43 52.19
CA GLU A 258 -2.73 -2.70 53.33
C GLU A 258 -4.00 -3.38 53.88
N GLY A 259 -4.86 -3.89 52.99
CA GLY A 259 -6.05 -4.67 53.38
C GLY A 259 -5.69 -5.98 54.08
N GLY A 260 -4.64 -6.66 53.63
CA GLY A 260 -4.09 -7.86 54.25
C GLY A 260 -3.52 -7.61 55.65
N GLU A 261 -2.78 -6.52 55.82
CA GLU A 261 -2.25 -6.11 57.13
C GLU A 261 -3.34 -5.72 58.11
N MET A 262 -4.36 -4.97 57.68
CA MET A 262 -5.52 -4.64 58.52
C MET A 262 -6.29 -5.87 58.96
N ARG A 263 -6.49 -6.86 58.08
CA ARG A 263 -7.12 -8.14 58.43
C ARG A 263 -6.31 -8.92 59.47
N ARG A 264 -4.98 -8.91 59.35
CA ARG A 264 -4.07 -9.56 60.32
C ARG A 264 -4.15 -8.90 61.69
N ARG A 265 -4.11 -7.56 61.75
CA ARG A 265 -4.24 -6.82 63.02
C ARG A 265 -5.57 -7.07 63.71
N ARG A 266 -6.67 -7.10 62.95
CA ARG A 266 -8.01 -7.38 63.51
C ARG A 266 -8.12 -8.77 64.14
N LYS A 267 -7.53 -9.79 63.50
CA LYS A 267 -7.43 -11.14 64.07
C LYS A 267 -6.60 -11.17 65.37
N GLN A 268 -5.53 -10.39 65.42
CA GLN A 268 -4.64 -10.31 66.57
C GLN A 268 -5.26 -9.58 67.78
N ASP A 269 -6.21 -8.67 67.52
CA ASP A 269 -7.02 -8.03 68.55
C ASP A 269 -8.20 -8.91 69.01
N GLU A 270 -8.77 -9.75 68.13
CA GLU A 270 -9.79 -10.75 68.52
C GLU A 270 -9.21 -11.89 69.37
N ASP A 271 -7.96 -12.30 69.13
CA ASP A 271 -7.27 -13.35 69.89
C ASP A 271 -6.63 -12.84 71.20
N ARG A 272 -6.80 -11.55 71.54
CA ARG A 272 -6.21 -10.97 72.75
C ARG A 272 -7.07 -11.33 73.97
N PRO A 273 -6.55 -12.09 74.96
CA PRO A 273 -7.34 -12.45 76.14
C PRO A 273 -7.72 -11.18 76.90
N MET A 274 -9.00 -11.05 77.28
CA MET A 274 -9.44 -9.98 78.17
C MET A 274 -8.73 -10.17 79.51
N GLU A 275 -7.81 -9.28 79.84
CA GLU A 275 -7.26 -9.19 81.18
C GLU A 275 -8.36 -8.64 82.09
N ASP A 276 -8.82 -9.48 83.02
CA ASP A 276 -9.79 -9.15 84.05
C ASP A 276 -9.21 -8.07 84.99
N VAL A 277 -9.97 -6.99 85.14
CA VAL A 277 -9.76 -5.88 86.11
C VAL A 277 -10.34 -6.27 87.47
#